data_AF-A0A9E2HC50-F1
#
_entry.id   AF-A0A9E2HC50-F1
#
_cell.length_a   1.000
_cell.length_b   1.000
_cell.length_c   1.000
_cell.angle_alpha   90.00
_cell.angle_beta   90.00
_cell.angle_gamma   90.00
#
_symmetry.space_group_name_H-M   'P 1'
#
loop_
_entity.id
_entity.type
_entity.pdbx_description
1 polymer ?
#
loop_
_entity_poly.entity_id
_entity_poly.type
_entity_poly.pdbx_seq_one_letter_code
_entity_poly.pdbx_strand_id
1 'polypeptide(L)'
;MTNEILLYIGSTIIILWGIGHLVPTKSIVRGFGELSGDNRKIITMEWIAEGYTLCFIGVLVMILSLTFGTDNPAAILAYRLCGLMLIVLAALSMFTGARTSILPMKLCPAVKMAAAILFFIGSL
;
A
#
# COMPACT_ATOMS: atom_id res chain seq x y z
N MET A 1 -5.83 20.67 -10.09
CA MET A 1 -4.39 20.87 -9.85
C MET A 1 -3.92 20.52 -8.44
N THR A 2 -4.22 21.30 -7.39
CA THR A 2 -3.70 20.98 -6.03
C THR A 2 -4.17 19.62 -5.53
N ASN A 3 -5.44 19.27 -5.79
CA ASN A 3 -6.01 17.98 -5.39
C ASN A 3 -5.33 16.79 -6.12
N GLU A 4 -5.05 16.94 -7.40
CA GLU A 4 -4.36 15.92 -8.21
C GLU A 4 -2.91 15.72 -7.76
N ILE A 5 -2.20 16.79 -7.34
CA ILE A 5 -0.84 16.69 -6.78
C ILE A 5 -0.83 15.77 -5.56
N LEU A 6 -1.83 15.86 -4.67
CA LEU A 6 -1.94 14.97 -3.51
C LEU A 6 -2.15 13.52 -3.94
N LEU A 7 -2.98 13.28 -4.96
CA LEU A 7 -3.20 11.94 -5.52
C LEU A 7 -1.91 11.38 -6.16
N TYR A 8 -1.14 12.19 -6.87
CA TYR A 8 0.14 11.79 -7.45
C TYR A 8 1.18 11.45 -6.38
N ILE A 9 1.28 12.26 -5.33
CA ILE A 9 2.18 12.01 -4.19
C ILE A 9 1.79 10.72 -3.48
N GLY A 10 0.51 10.55 -3.12
CA GLY A 10 0.01 9.35 -2.46
C GLY A 10 0.23 8.08 -3.30
N SER A 11 0.01 8.18 -4.61
CA SER A 11 0.23 7.09 -5.56
C SER A 11 1.70 6.71 -5.64
N THR A 12 2.59 7.69 -5.72
CA THR A 12 4.03 7.46 -5.76
C THR A 12 4.52 6.78 -4.48
N ILE A 13 4.09 7.28 -3.31
CA ILE A 13 4.42 6.68 -2.02
C ILE A 13 4.03 5.20 -1.98
N ILE A 14 2.79 4.89 -2.38
CA ILE A 14 2.27 3.52 -2.24
C ILE A 14 2.87 2.56 -3.28
N ILE A 15 3.18 3.03 -4.49
CA ILE A 15 3.93 2.26 -5.49
C ILE A 15 5.32 1.93 -4.98
N LEU A 16 6.06 2.94 -4.50
CA LEU A 16 7.41 2.73 -3.99
C LEU A 16 7.42 1.79 -2.79
N TRP A 17 6.42 1.90 -1.91
CA TRP A 17 6.25 0.99 -0.77
C TRP A 17 5.93 -0.45 -1.21
N GLY A 18 5.10 -0.62 -2.25
CA GLY A 18 4.81 -1.91 -2.86
C GLY A 18 6.06 -2.55 -3.49
N ILE A 19 6.85 -1.78 -4.24
CA ILE A 19 8.16 -2.22 -4.75
C ILE A 19 9.09 -2.62 -3.60
N GLY A 20 9.07 -1.87 -2.50
CA GLY A 20 9.79 -2.17 -1.26
C GLY A 20 9.37 -3.48 -0.59
N HIS A 21 8.18 -4.01 -0.87
CA HIS A 21 7.84 -5.39 -0.51
C HIS A 21 8.48 -6.37 -1.48
N LEU A 22 8.32 -6.16 -2.79
CA LEU A 22 8.72 -7.12 -3.81
C LEU A 22 10.25 -7.33 -3.88
N VAL A 23 11.03 -6.26 -3.94
CA VAL A 23 12.49 -6.36 -4.20
C VAL A 23 13.26 -7.07 -3.08
N PRO A 24 13.11 -6.72 -1.79
CA PRO A 24 13.86 -7.36 -0.71
C PRO A 24 13.17 -8.60 -0.13
N THR A 25 12.15 -9.18 -0.78
CA THR A 25 11.33 -10.28 -0.22
C THR A 25 12.18 -11.40 0.39
N LYS A 26 13.18 -11.91 -0.36
CA LYS A 26 14.05 -13.00 0.11
C LYS A 26 14.82 -12.63 1.38
N SER A 27 15.28 -11.38 1.50
CA SER A 27 15.99 -10.90 2.69
C SER A 27 15.06 -10.78 3.89
N ILE A 28 13.86 -10.23 3.68
CA ILE A 28 12.87 -10.06 4.74
C ILE A 28 12.35 -11.41 5.27
N VAL A 29 12.02 -12.34 4.38
CA VAL A 29 11.54 -13.68 4.77
C VAL A 29 12.60 -14.46 5.57
N ARG A 30 13.90 -14.23 5.30
CA ARG A 30 14.99 -14.80 6.11
C ARG A 30 15.08 -14.16 7.51
N GLY A 31 14.66 -12.90 7.65
CA GLY A 31 14.67 -12.17 8.92
C GLY A 31 13.67 -12.70 9.96
N PHE A 32 12.67 -13.49 9.57
CA PHE A 32 11.71 -14.10 10.50
C PHE A 32 12.26 -15.27 11.32
N GLY A 33 13.51 -15.70 11.10
CA GLY A 33 14.15 -16.78 11.85
C GLY A 33 13.81 -18.18 11.29
N GLU A 34 13.81 -19.17 12.19
CA GLU A 34 13.47 -20.55 11.84
C GLU A 34 11.97 -20.69 11.60
N LEU A 35 11.61 -21.06 10.38
CA LEU A 35 10.23 -21.30 9.94
C LEU A 35 10.17 -22.69 9.32
N SER A 36 9.06 -23.39 9.51
CA SER A 36 8.74 -24.58 8.71
C SER A 36 8.71 -24.23 7.22
N GLY A 37 8.90 -25.24 6.37
CA GLY A 37 8.87 -25.05 4.91
C GLY A 37 7.56 -24.40 4.41
N ASP A 38 6.44 -24.79 5.00
CA ASP A 38 5.12 -24.28 4.61
C ASP A 38 4.88 -22.87 5.12
N ASN A 39 5.21 -22.58 6.39
CA ASN A 39 5.09 -21.22 6.94
C ASN A 39 5.95 -20.22 6.16
N ARG A 40 7.15 -20.64 5.73
CA ARG A 40 8.02 -19.82 4.89
C ARG A 40 7.37 -19.49 3.55
N LYS A 41 6.74 -20.47 2.90
CA LYS A 41 6.03 -20.25 1.62
C LYS A 41 4.83 -19.34 1.79
N ILE A 42 4.01 -19.55 2.82
CA ILE A 42 2.83 -18.71 3.10
C ILE A 42 3.24 -17.28 3.38
N ILE A 43 4.22 -17.04 4.26
CA ILE A 43 4.71 -15.68 4.55
C ILE A 43 5.28 -15.00 3.30
N THR A 44 6.01 -15.76 2.45
CA THR A 44 6.52 -15.23 1.18
C THR A 44 5.38 -14.82 0.25
N MET A 45 4.35 -15.66 0.13
CA MET A 45 3.17 -15.39 -0.70
C MET A 45 2.43 -14.15 -0.22
N GLU A 46 2.11 -14.06 1.07
CA GLU A 46 1.43 -12.90 1.67
C GLU A 46 2.23 -11.61 1.48
N TRP A 47 3.56 -11.68 1.68
CA TRP A 47 4.44 -10.54 1.50
C TRP A 47 4.43 -10.02 0.04
N ILE A 48 4.46 -10.94 -0.93
CA ILE A 48 4.41 -10.60 -2.36
C ILE A 48 3.01 -10.08 -2.74
N ALA A 49 1.95 -10.73 -2.25
CA ALA A 49 0.57 -10.35 -2.52
C ALA A 49 0.28 -8.93 -2.02
N GLU A 50 0.78 -8.58 -0.82
CA GLU A 50 0.69 -7.23 -0.30
C GLU A 50 1.44 -6.24 -1.21
N GLY A 51 2.67 -6.56 -1.62
CA GLY A 51 3.44 -5.73 -2.56
C GLY A 51 2.71 -5.44 -3.87
N TYR A 52 2.14 -6.48 -4.50
CA TYR A 52 1.34 -6.30 -5.72
C TYR A 52 0.07 -5.49 -5.50
N THR A 53 -0.62 -5.70 -4.37
CA THR A 53 -1.83 -4.95 -4.02
C THR A 53 -1.52 -3.45 -3.90
N LEU A 54 -0.42 -3.09 -3.24
CA LEU A 54 0.00 -1.70 -3.08
C LEU A 54 0.38 -1.05 -4.41
N CYS A 55 1.15 -1.76 -5.25
CA CYS A 55 1.48 -1.30 -6.60
C CYS A 55 0.22 -1.10 -7.45
N PHE A 56 -0.71 -2.05 -7.43
CA PHE A 56 -1.96 -1.96 -8.17
C PHE A 56 -2.79 -0.74 -7.75
N ILE A 57 -2.99 -0.55 -6.43
CA ILE A 57 -3.73 0.60 -5.89
C ILE A 57 -3.09 1.92 -6.36
N GLY A 58 -1.78 2.06 -6.22
CA GLY A 58 -1.09 3.29 -6.60
C GLY A 58 -1.12 3.55 -8.10
N VAL A 59 -0.91 2.53 -8.94
CA VAL A 59 -1.00 2.66 -10.40
C VAL A 59 -2.42 3.02 -10.83
N LEU A 60 -3.44 2.40 -10.24
CA LEU A 60 -4.84 2.70 -10.55
C LEU A 60 -5.18 4.16 -10.25
N VAL A 61 -4.84 4.65 -9.04
CA VAL A 61 -5.10 6.05 -8.68
C VAL A 61 -4.30 7.00 -9.57
N MET A 62 -3.04 6.71 -9.87
CA MET A 62 -2.21 7.50 -10.77
C MET A 62 -2.84 7.63 -12.17
N ILE A 63 -3.21 6.51 -12.79
CA ILE A 63 -3.78 6.49 -14.15
C ILE A 63 -5.11 7.24 -14.19
N LEU A 64 -5.99 6.99 -13.23
CA LEU A 64 -7.28 7.69 -13.16
C LEU A 64 -7.08 9.20 -12.94
N SER A 65 -6.12 9.59 -12.11
CA SER A 65 -5.79 11.00 -11.86
C SER A 65 -5.21 11.70 -13.09
N LEU A 66 -4.42 10.99 -13.90
CA LEU A 66 -3.88 11.52 -15.17
C LEU A 66 -4.94 11.60 -16.27
N THR A 67 -5.94 10.71 -16.25
CA THR A 67 -6.92 10.58 -17.33
C THR A 67 -8.17 11.42 -17.09
N PHE A 68 -8.64 11.47 -15.84
CA PHE A 68 -9.93 12.04 -15.48
C PHE A 68 -9.85 13.15 -14.44
N GLY A 69 -8.69 13.35 -13.81
CA GLY A 69 -8.49 14.34 -12.76
C GLY A 69 -9.46 14.16 -11.59
N THR A 70 -9.94 15.27 -11.05
CA THR A 70 -10.89 15.32 -9.92
C THR A 70 -12.29 15.77 -10.29
N ASP A 71 -12.63 15.84 -11.59
CA ASP A 71 -13.96 16.28 -12.05
C ASP A 71 -14.89 15.10 -12.36
N ASN A 72 -14.34 13.89 -12.48
CA ASN A 72 -15.10 12.68 -12.81
C ASN A 72 -15.58 11.95 -11.53
N PRO A 73 -16.91 11.80 -11.32
CA PRO A 73 -17.44 11.15 -10.11
C PRO A 73 -17.00 9.69 -9.91
N ALA A 74 -16.83 8.94 -11.01
CA ALA A 74 -16.39 7.55 -10.93
C ALA A 74 -14.91 7.46 -10.51
N ALA A 75 -14.07 8.38 -10.98
CA ALA A 75 -12.68 8.47 -10.56
C ALA A 75 -12.56 8.86 -9.08
N ILE A 76 -13.33 9.85 -8.61
CA ILE A 76 -13.41 10.23 -7.19
C ILE A 76 -13.78 9.02 -6.32
N LEU A 77 -14.81 8.26 -6.73
CA LEU A 77 -15.22 7.07 -6.00
C LEU A 77 -14.08 6.03 -5.93
N ALA A 78 -13.38 5.80 -7.05
CA ALA A 78 -12.23 4.90 -7.09
C ALA A 78 -11.09 5.35 -6.15
N TYR A 79 -10.75 6.65 -6.11
CA TYR A 79 -9.74 7.19 -5.18
C TYR A 79 -10.10 6.89 -3.72
N ARG A 80 -11.37 7.12 -3.36
CA ARG A 80 -11.88 6.92 -2.00
C ARG A 80 -11.93 5.44 -1.62
N LEU A 81 -12.34 4.55 -2.54
CA LEU A 81 -12.33 3.11 -2.32
C LEU A 81 -10.90 2.58 -2.16
N CYS A 82 -9.95 3.08 -2.97
CA CYS A 82 -8.53 2.79 -2.80
C CYS A 82 -8.00 3.26 -1.44
N GLY A 83 -8.33 4.49 -1.03
CA GLY A 83 -7.99 5.04 0.28
C GLY A 83 -8.57 4.20 1.42
N LEU A 84 -9.83 3.77 1.31
CA LEU A 84 -10.48 2.90 2.29
C LEU A 84 -9.77 1.54 2.38
N MET A 85 -9.40 0.94 1.25
CA MET A 85 -8.66 -0.32 1.25
C MET A 85 -7.29 -0.17 1.92
N LEU A 86 -6.60 0.95 1.71
CA LEU A 86 -5.35 1.24 2.42
C LEU A 86 -5.56 1.37 3.93
N ILE A 87 -6.67 1.93 4.41
CA ILE A 87 -7.03 1.95 5.83
C ILE A 87 -7.24 0.52 6.36
N VAL A 88 -7.99 -0.32 5.63
CA VAL A 88 -8.23 -1.73 6.02
C VAL A 88 -6.90 -2.49 6.13
N LEU A 89 -6.02 -2.35 5.14
CA LEU A 89 -4.69 -2.95 5.16
C LEU A 89 -3.81 -2.36 6.26
N ALA A 90 -3.91 -1.07 6.55
CA ALA A 90 -3.17 -0.43 7.65
C ALA A 90 -3.59 -1.00 9.00
N ALA A 91 -4.90 -1.17 9.22
CA ALA A 91 -5.44 -1.80 10.42
C ALA A 91 -4.95 -3.26 10.54
N LEU A 92 -5.06 -4.04 9.46
CA LEU A 92 -4.54 -5.41 9.43
C LEU A 92 -3.06 -5.45 9.83
N SER A 93 -2.22 -4.62 9.21
CA SER A 93 -0.79 -4.56 9.52
C SER A 93 -0.53 -4.08 10.95
N MET A 94 -1.33 -3.16 11.49
CA MET A 94 -1.19 -2.66 12.86
C MET A 94 -1.46 -3.75 13.90
N PHE A 95 -2.47 -4.59 13.68
CA PHE A 95 -2.83 -5.67 14.59
C PHE A 95 -1.99 -6.94 14.41
N THR A 96 -1.35 -7.10 13.24
CA THR A 96 -0.52 -8.28 12.91
C THR A 96 0.96 -7.91 12.76
N GLY A 97 1.38 -7.51 11.56
CA GLY A 97 2.77 -7.26 11.18
C GLY A 97 3.55 -6.30 12.08
N ALA A 98 2.93 -5.22 12.56
CA ALA A 98 3.58 -4.23 13.41
C ALA A 98 3.99 -4.78 14.78
N ARG A 99 3.47 -5.95 15.17
CA ARG A 99 3.85 -6.66 16.40
C ARG A 99 5.06 -7.58 16.21
N THR A 100 5.59 -7.70 14.98
CA THR A 100 6.82 -8.46 14.69
C THR A 100 8.07 -7.62 15.00
N SER A 101 9.24 -8.26 15.03
CA SER A 101 10.54 -7.55 15.14
C SER A 101 10.99 -6.90 13.83
N ILE A 102 10.31 -7.18 12.71
CA ILE A 102 10.71 -6.74 11.37
C ILE A 102 10.31 -5.27 11.16
N LEU A 103 11.31 -4.38 11.06
CA LEU A 103 11.10 -2.93 10.99
C LEU A 103 10.17 -2.49 9.85
N PRO A 104 10.29 -2.96 8.59
CA PRO A 104 9.35 -2.60 7.53
C PRO A 104 7.88 -2.90 7.89
N MET A 105 7.61 -3.98 8.61
CA MET A 105 6.24 -4.30 9.05
C MET A 105 5.69 -3.31 10.07
N LYS A 106 6.55 -2.72 10.90
CA LYS A 106 6.16 -1.67 11.85
C LYS A 106 5.83 -0.35 11.17
N LEU A 107 6.50 -0.04 10.07
CA LEU A 107 6.28 1.19 9.29
C LEU A 107 5.09 1.08 8.34
N CYS A 108 4.77 -0.14 7.91
CA CYS A 108 3.74 -0.43 6.91
C CYS A 108 2.37 0.23 7.20
N PRO A 109 1.82 0.18 8.43
CA PRO A 109 0.57 0.86 8.76
C PRO A 109 0.62 2.38 8.54
N ALA A 110 1.72 3.01 8.94
CA ALA A 110 1.87 4.46 8.85
C ALA A 110 1.95 4.93 7.39
N VAL A 111 2.69 4.20 6.55
CA VAL A 111 2.82 4.52 5.12
C VAL A 111 1.47 4.38 4.40
N LYS A 112 0.73 3.29 4.67
CA LYS A 112 -0.61 3.10 4.11
C LYS A 112 -1.59 4.17 4.56
N MET A 113 -1.55 4.54 5.84
CA MET A 113 -2.42 5.60 6.38
C MET A 113 -2.10 6.97 5.76
N ALA A 114 -0.83 7.32 5.62
CA ALA A 114 -0.41 8.55 4.98
C ALA A 114 -0.91 8.64 3.53
N ALA A 115 -0.73 7.57 2.74
CA ALA A 115 -1.25 7.50 1.37
C ALA A 115 -2.78 7.56 1.32
N ALA A 116 -3.48 6.89 2.25
CA ALA A 116 -4.94 6.96 2.35
C ALA A 116 -5.44 8.38 2.61
N ILE A 117 -4.81 9.10 3.55
CA ILE A 117 -5.15 10.50 3.85
C ILE A 117 -4.98 11.37 2.59
N LEU A 118 -3.89 11.21 1.85
CA LEU A 118 -3.66 11.93 0.61
C LEU A 118 -4.73 11.61 -0.45
N PHE A 119 -5.19 10.35 -0.55
CA PHE A 119 -6.27 9.97 -1.45
C PHE A 119 -7.61 10.58 -1.04
N PHE A 120 -7.92 10.65 0.26
CA PHE A 120 -9.15 11.30 0.72
C PHE A 120 -9.11 12.80 0.49
N ILE A 121 -8.04 13.50 0.90
CA ILE A 121 -7.94 14.96 0.73
C ILE A 121 -7.88 15.33 -0.76
N GLY A 122 -7.12 14.58 -1.57
CA GLY A 122 -7.02 14.81 -3.01
C GLY A 122 -8.30 14.47 -3.78
N SER A 123 -9.31 13.87 -3.14
CA SER A 123 -10.61 13.56 -3.74
C SER A 123 -11.78 14.31 -3.11
N LEU A 124 -11.49 15.38 -2.36
CA LEU A 124 -12.48 16.34 -1.87
C LEU A 124 -12.90 17.32 -2.98
#